data_AF-A0A2N3RG52-F1
#
_entry.id   AF-A0A2N3RG52-F1
#
_cell.length_a   1.000
_cell.length_b   1.000
_cell.length_c   1.000
_cell.angle_alpha   90.00
_cell.angle_beta   90.00
_cell.angle_gamma   90.00
#
_symmetry.space_group_name_H-M   'P 1'
#
loop_
_entity.id
_entity.type
_entity.pdbx_description
1 polymer ?
#
loop_
_entity_poly.entity_id
_entity_poly.type
_entity_poly.pdbx_seq_one_letter_code
_entity_poly.pdbx_strand_id
1 'polypeptide(L)'
;MSYDLDFWKYKPGISLDHPFVYERLTEGEHVEGLEELPIEMMLSRLEELFSDGWAQSDVLHYESDDRGVFQIFTTAQFFRVDCYGMSGEDMNRFIDLGKEFGCPLYDPQVETRYDGNG
;
A
#
# COMPACT_ATOMS: atom_id res chain seq x y z
N MET A 1 -16.00 6.95 -4.69
CA MET A 1 -15.20 5.83 -5.23
C MET A 1 -13.95 5.79 -4.39
N SER A 2 -13.60 4.62 -3.85
CA SER A 2 -12.29 4.40 -3.24
C SER A 2 -11.25 4.24 -4.36
N TYR A 3 -10.00 4.51 -4.04
CA TYR A 3 -8.85 4.17 -4.86
C TYR A 3 -7.91 3.29 -4.02
N ASP A 4 -7.54 2.14 -4.54
CA ASP A 4 -6.78 1.14 -3.78
C ASP A 4 -5.34 1.13 -4.28
N LEU A 5 -4.38 1.22 -3.34
CA LEU A 5 -2.95 1.17 -3.61
C LEU A 5 -2.35 -0.02 -2.86
N ASP A 6 -1.85 -0.99 -3.62
CA ASP A 6 -1.43 -2.28 -3.09
C ASP A 6 0.08 -2.48 -3.21
N PHE A 7 0.71 -2.95 -2.14
CA PHE A 7 2.15 -3.10 -2.07
C PHE A 7 2.51 -4.49 -1.57
N TRP A 8 3.35 -5.18 -2.34
CA TRP A 8 3.98 -6.44 -1.98
C TRP A 8 5.33 -6.55 -2.68
N LYS A 9 6.12 -7.56 -2.32
CA LYS A 9 7.44 -7.78 -2.89
C LYS A 9 7.64 -9.25 -3.26
N TYR A 10 8.05 -9.51 -4.51
CA TYR A 10 8.46 -10.85 -4.93
C TYR A 10 9.85 -11.20 -4.39
N LYS A 11 10.05 -12.47 -4.04
CA LYS A 11 11.38 -13.02 -3.80
C LYS A 11 12.24 -12.88 -5.08
N PRO A 12 13.58 -12.77 -4.96
CA PRO A 12 14.46 -12.62 -6.11
C PRO A 12 14.24 -13.70 -7.19
N GLY A 13 14.05 -13.24 -8.44
CA GLY A 13 13.86 -14.12 -9.60
C GLY A 13 12.44 -14.72 -9.73
N ILE A 14 11.51 -14.33 -8.87
CA ILE A 14 10.10 -14.75 -8.94
C ILE A 14 9.25 -13.62 -9.52
N SER A 15 8.33 -14.00 -10.39
CA SER A 15 7.19 -13.17 -10.79
C SER A 15 5.99 -14.10 -10.94
N LEU A 16 4.85 -13.67 -10.41
CA LEU A 16 3.59 -14.40 -10.50
C LEU A 16 2.57 -13.55 -11.26
N ASP A 17 1.40 -14.13 -11.55
CA ASP A 17 0.26 -13.38 -12.06
C ASP A 17 -0.23 -12.37 -11.02
N HIS A 18 -0.15 -11.07 -11.33
CA HIS A 18 -0.44 -10.01 -10.35
C HIS A 18 -1.90 -9.99 -9.88
N PRO A 19 -2.91 -10.15 -10.76
CA PRO A 19 -4.30 -10.27 -10.33
C PRO A 19 -4.52 -11.44 -9.37
N PHE A 20 -3.94 -12.62 -9.65
CA PHE A 20 -3.98 -13.76 -8.73
C PHE A 20 -3.35 -13.45 -7.37
N VAL A 21 -2.17 -12.81 -7.36
CA VAL A 21 -1.50 -12.43 -6.11
C VAL A 21 -2.35 -11.44 -5.32
N TYR A 22 -2.88 -10.41 -5.98
CA TYR A 22 -3.74 -9.40 -5.37
C TYR A 22 -5.00 -10.00 -4.72
N GLU A 23 -5.67 -10.92 -5.42
CA GLU A 23 -6.87 -11.60 -4.90
C GLU A 23 -6.54 -12.35 -3.59
N ARG A 24 -5.47 -13.16 -3.60
CA ARG A 24 -5.05 -13.94 -2.44
C ARG A 24 -4.62 -13.07 -1.25
N LEU A 25 -3.84 -12.02 -1.50
CA LEU A 25 -3.40 -11.10 -0.45
C LEU A 25 -4.56 -10.30 0.16
N THR A 26 -5.54 -9.93 -0.66
CA THR A 26 -6.79 -9.28 -0.21
C THR A 26 -7.62 -10.19 0.69
N GLU A 27 -7.62 -11.49 0.44
CA GLU A 27 -8.25 -12.50 1.30
C GLU A 27 -7.45 -12.78 2.59
N GLY A 28 -6.27 -12.18 2.74
CA GLY A 28 -5.37 -12.39 3.88
C GLY A 28 -4.58 -13.70 3.78
N GLU A 29 -4.55 -14.33 2.61
CA GLU A 29 -3.85 -15.58 2.39
C GLU A 29 -2.33 -15.38 2.21
N HIS A 30 -1.57 -16.41 2.53
CA HIS A 30 -0.12 -16.44 2.29
C HIS A 30 0.16 -16.84 0.84
N VAL A 31 1.06 -16.11 0.18
CA VAL A 31 1.47 -16.41 -1.20
C VAL A 31 2.94 -16.82 -1.23
N GLU A 32 3.16 -18.07 -1.64
CA GLU A 32 4.49 -18.61 -1.93
C GLU A 32 5.19 -17.77 -3.00
N GLY A 33 6.43 -17.35 -2.73
CA GLY A 33 7.21 -16.52 -3.65
C GLY A 33 7.20 -15.03 -3.31
N LEU A 34 6.50 -14.59 -2.27
CA LEU A 34 6.58 -13.22 -1.74
C LEU A 34 7.51 -13.11 -0.53
N GLU A 35 8.17 -11.97 -0.38
CA GLU A 35 8.93 -11.60 0.82
C GLU A 35 7.99 -11.13 1.94
N GLU A 36 8.45 -11.26 3.19
CA GLU A 36 7.80 -10.58 4.31
C GLU A 36 8.14 -9.09 4.28
N LEU A 37 7.14 -8.26 4.57
CA LEU A 37 7.26 -6.81 4.63
C LEU A 37 7.58 -6.37 6.07
N PRO A 38 8.40 -5.33 6.26
CA PRO A 38 8.66 -4.75 7.58
C PRO A 38 7.49 -3.85 8.01
N ILE A 39 6.31 -4.44 8.22
CA ILE A 39 5.03 -3.72 8.43
C ILE A 39 5.12 -2.69 9.55
N GLU A 40 5.73 -3.03 10.69
CA GLU A 40 5.87 -2.09 11.81
C GLU A 40 6.65 -0.83 11.40
N MET A 41 7.74 -0.98 10.64
CA MET A 41 8.52 0.16 10.15
C MET A 41 7.75 0.98 9.10
N MET A 42 7.00 0.32 8.22
CA MET A 42 6.15 0.99 7.23
C MET A 42 5.06 1.82 7.91
N LEU A 43 4.41 1.28 8.95
CA LEU A 43 3.39 1.99 9.73
C LEU A 43 3.98 3.17 10.50
N SER A 44 5.14 3.02 11.16
CA SER A 44 5.81 4.15 11.82
C SER A 44 6.19 5.25 10.82
N ARG A 45 6.68 4.87 9.63
CA ARG A 45 7.03 5.85 8.60
C ARG A 45 5.79 6.53 8.01
N LEU A 46 4.69 5.79 7.87
CA LEU A 46 3.39 6.33 7.46
C LEU A 46 2.91 7.40 8.45
N GLU A 47 2.96 7.13 9.74
CA GLU A 47 2.56 8.10 10.78
C GLU A 47 3.37 9.41 10.67
N GLU A 48 4.68 9.31 10.42
CA GLU A 48 5.52 10.49 10.19
C GLU A 48 5.11 11.26 8.91
N LEU A 49 4.87 10.54 7.80
CA LEU A 49 4.53 11.12 6.50
C LEU A 49 3.20 11.88 6.47
N PHE A 50 2.25 11.46 7.32
CA PHE A 50 0.92 12.04 7.40
C PHE A 50 0.69 12.83 8.70
N SER A 51 1.75 13.12 9.48
CA SER A 51 1.67 13.95 10.68
C SER A 51 1.28 15.42 10.41
N ASP A 52 1.27 15.84 9.13
CA ASP A 52 1.01 17.21 8.68
C ASP A 52 -0.48 17.49 8.46
N GLY A 53 -1.33 17.36 9.47
CA GLY A 53 -2.76 17.75 9.38
C GLY A 53 -3.70 16.61 8.97
N TRP A 54 -3.30 15.37 9.20
CA TRP A 54 -4.19 14.22 9.27
C TRP A 54 -4.39 13.83 10.73
N ALA A 55 -5.63 13.51 11.09
CA ALA A 55 -6.01 12.96 12.37
C ALA A 55 -6.13 11.44 12.24
N GLN A 56 -5.47 10.72 13.15
CA GLN A 56 -5.64 9.28 13.29
C GLN A 56 -6.86 9.01 14.16
N SER A 57 -7.94 8.48 13.58
CA SER A 57 -9.16 8.15 14.32
C SER A 57 -9.13 6.72 14.87
N ASP A 58 -8.35 5.83 14.26
CA ASP A 58 -7.95 4.52 14.75
C ASP A 58 -6.54 4.17 14.22
N VAL A 59 -5.90 3.12 14.74
CA VAL A 59 -4.53 2.69 14.37
C VAL A 59 -4.33 2.63 12.85
N LEU A 60 -5.36 2.19 12.12
CA LEU A 60 -5.34 1.99 10.67
C LEU A 60 -6.28 2.93 9.91
N HIS A 61 -6.79 4.01 10.53
CA HIS A 61 -7.72 4.94 9.91
C HIS A 61 -7.29 6.39 10.12
N TYR A 62 -7.19 7.12 9.03
CA TYR A 62 -6.71 8.50 9.00
C TYR A 62 -7.67 9.38 8.21
N GLU A 63 -7.97 10.56 8.73
CA GLU A 63 -8.85 11.54 8.11
C GLU A 63 -8.24 12.94 8.16
N SER A 64 -8.55 13.75 7.16
CA SER A 64 -8.20 15.17 7.10
C SER A 64 -9.44 15.96 6.72
N ASP A 65 -9.63 17.12 7.35
CA ASP A 65 -10.84 17.95 7.18
C ASP A 65 -11.11 18.31 5.70
N ASP A 66 -10.06 18.43 4.88
CA ASP A 66 -10.14 18.86 3.48
C ASP A 66 -9.37 17.99 2.47
N ARG A 67 -8.53 17.04 2.91
CA ARG A 67 -7.71 16.18 2.03
C ARG A 67 -8.20 14.74 1.88
N GLY A 68 -9.26 14.36 2.60
CA GLY A 68 -9.92 13.06 2.45
C GLY A 68 -9.62 12.10 3.59
N VAL A 69 -9.78 10.80 3.32
CA VAL A 69 -9.69 9.71 4.30
C VAL A 69 -8.89 8.56 3.69
N PHE A 70 -8.09 7.87 4.49
CA PHE A 70 -7.54 6.59 4.09
C PHE A 70 -7.56 5.54 5.20
N GLN A 71 -7.61 4.29 4.78
CA GLN A 71 -7.56 3.13 5.66
C GLN A 71 -6.45 2.19 5.23
N ILE A 72 -5.84 1.55 6.22
CA ILE A 72 -4.74 0.63 6.01
C ILE A 72 -5.20 -0.81 6.28
N PHE A 73 -4.85 -1.71 5.37
CA PHE A 73 -4.94 -3.15 5.59
C PHE A 73 -3.56 -3.77 5.39
N THR A 74 -3.10 -4.60 6.33
CA THR A 74 -1.79 -5.23 6.22
C THR A 74 -1.79 -6.68 6.66
N THR A 75 -0.92 -7.48 6.03
CA THR A 75 -0.48 -8.79 6.51
C THR A 75 1.04 -8.82 6.52
N ALA A 76 1.66 -9.95 6.89
CA ALA A 76 3.12 -10.10 6.79
C ALA A 76 3.66 -9.93 5.35
N GLN A 77 2.82 -10.06 4.30
CA GLN A 77 3.26 -9.99 2.90
C GLN A 77 2.57 -8.87 2.10
N PHE A 78 1.71 -8.07 2.73
CA PHE A 78 0.83 -7.14 2.04
C PHE A 78 0.64 -5.86 2.82
N PHE A 79 0.66 -4.74 2.11
CA PHE A 79 0.31 -3.43 2.63
C PHE A 79 -0.61 -2.79 1.61
N ARG A 80 -1.85 -2.50 2.00
CA ARG A 80 -2.87 -1.88 1.14
C ARG A 80 -3.38 -0.59 1.78
N VAL A 81 -3.59 0.40 0.93
CA VAL A 81 -4.19 1.68 1.31
C VAL A 81 -5.48 1.88 0.52
N ASP A 82 -6.59 1.97 1.23
CA ASP A 82 -7.90 2.30 0.67
C ASP A 82 -8.09 3.82 0.80
N CYS A 83 -7.98 4.56 -0.31
CA CYS A 83 -8.01 6.01 -0.35
C CYS A 83 -9.40 6.54 -0.72
N TYR A 84 -9.89 7.57 -0.03
CA TYR A 84 -11.22 8.16 -0.24
C TYR A 84 -11.12 9.68 -0.35
N GLY A 85 -11.39 10.23 -1.55
CA GLY A 85 -11.39 11.68 -1.76
C GLY A 85 -10.01 12.33 -1.71
N MET A 86 -8.94 11.53 -1.78
CA MET A 86 -7.57 12.02 -1.72
C MET A 86 -7.07 12.61 -3.03
N SER A 87 -6.15 13.56 -2.93
CA SER A 87 -5.44 14.11 -4.08
C SER A 87 -4.40 13.12 -4.62
N GLY A 88 -4.02 13.26 -5.89
CA GLY A 88 -2.90 12.50 -6.45
C GLY A 88 -1.57 12.77 -5.76
N GLU A 89 -1.38 13.97 -5.20
CA GLU A 89 -0.19 14.33 -4.43
C GLU A 89 -0.10 13.55 -3.12
N ASP A 90 -1.20 13.46 -2.37
CA ASP A 90 -1.24 12.66 -1.14
C ASP A 90 -1.10 11.16 -1.45
N MET A 91 -1.74 10.68 -2.53
CA MET A 91 -1.59 9.29 -2.96
C MET A 91 -0.15 8.93 -3.35
N ASN A 92 0.58 9.86 -4.00
CA ASN A 92 1.98 9.67 -4.35
C ASN A 92 2.88 9.48 -3.13
N ARG A 93 2.52 10.02 -1.96
CA ARG A 93 3.28 9.80 -0.72
C ARG A 93 3.32 8.31 -0.33
N PHE A 94 2.23 7.55 -0.55
CA PHE A 94 2.23 6.09 -0.32
C PHE A 94 3.10 5.35 -1.34
N ILE A 95 3.13 5.83 -2.58
CA ILE A 95 3.97 5.24 -3.62
C ILE A 95 5.46 5.42 -3.25
N ASP A 96 5.82 6.59 -2.74
CA ASP A 96 7.18 6.87 -2.29
C ASP A 96 7.54 6.10 -1.01
N LEU A 97 6.58 5.93 -0.09
CA LEU A 97 6.71 5.00 1.04
C LEU A 97 7.00 3.58 0.53
N GLY A 98 6.20 3.04 -0.39
CA GLY A 98 6.42 1.71 -0.98
C GLY A 98 7.81 1.56 -1.58
N LYS A 99 8.27 2.57 -2.35
CA LYS A 99 9.63 2.60 -2.91
C LYS A 99 10.73 2.60 -1.85
N GLU A 100 10.57 3.32 -0.73
CA GLU A 100 11.52 3.35 0.39
C GLU A 100 11.81 1.94 0.92
N PHE A 101 10.80 1.06 0.92
CA PHE A 101 10.91 -0.32 1.37
C PHE A 101 11.13 -1.33 0.24
N GLY A 102 11.28 -0.88 -1.00
CA GLY A 102 11.42 -1.76 -2.17
C GLY A 102 10.17 -2.59 -2.46
N CYS A 103 8.99 -2.03 -2.16
CA CYS A 103 7.67 -2.60 -2.39
C CYS A 103 6.98 -1.86 -3.54
N PRO A 104 7.01 -2.40 -4.77
CA PRO A 104 6.33 -1.79 -5.91
C PRO A 104 4.82 -1.68 -5.73
N LEU A 105 4.26 -0.60 -6.27
CA LEU A 105 2.82 -0.39 -6.38
C LEU A 105 2.21 -1.40 -7.36
N TYR A 106 1.09 -1.97 -6.98
CA TYR A 106 0.08 -2.51 -7.87
C TYR A 106 -1.18 -1.67 -7.78
N ASP A 107 -1.74 -1.37 -8.93
CA ASP A 107 -2.96 -0.60 -9.08
C ASP A 107 -4.04 -1.51 -9.68
N PRO A 108 -4.98 -2.04 -8.86
CA PRO A 108 -6.02 -2.93 -9.35
C PRO A 108 -7.02 -2.23 -10.27
N GLN A 109 -7.07 -0.89 -10.32
CA GLN A 109 -8.03 -0.18 -11.15
C GLN A 109 -7.62 -0.20 -12.63
N VAL A 110 -6.34 -0.43 -12.89
CA VAL A 110 -5.78 -0.64 -14.23
C VAL A 110 -5.01 -1.96 -14.36
N GLU A 111 -5.16 -2.85 -13.37
CA GLU A 111 -4.51 -4.18 -13.29
C GLU A 111 -2.99 -4.15 -13.57
N THR A 112 -2.32 -3.08 -13.11
CA THR A 112 -0.91 -2.81 -13.47
C THR A 112 -0.02 -2.76 -12.24
N ARG A 113 1.10 -3.48 -12.31
CA ARG A 113 2.20 -3.41 -11.33
C ARG A 113 3.35 -2.55 -11.86
N TYR A 114 3.90 -1.70 -10.99
CA TYR A 114 4.95 -0.73 -11.33
C TYR A 114 6.30 -1.12 -10.70
N ASP A 115 6.91 -2.22 -11.15
CA ASP A 115 8.16 -2.78 -10.61
C ASP A 115 9.45 -1.95 -10.84
N GLY A 116 9.34 -0.68 -11.26
CA GLY A 116 10.49 0.25 -11.25
C GLY A 116 11.45 0.14 -12.44
N ASN A 117 10.98 -0.17 -13.65
CA ASN A 117 11.75 0.14 -14.87
C ASN A 117 11.51 1.61 -15.27
N GLY A 118 12.27 2.52 -14.68
CA GLY A 118 12.36 3.94 -15.06
C GLY A 118 13.71 4.52 -14.73
#